data_AF-A0A1L7LIQ5-F1
#
_entry.id   AF-A0A1L7LIQ5-F1
#
_cell.length_a   1.000
_cell.length_b   1.000
_cell.length_c   1.000
_cell.angle_alpha   90.00
_cell.angle_beta   90.00
_cell.angle_gamma   90.00
#
_symmetry.space_group_name_H-M   'P 1'
#
loop_
_entity.id
_entity.type
_entity.pdbx_description
1 polymer ?
#
loop_
_entity_poly.entity_id
_entity_poly.type
_entity_poly.pdbx_seq_one_letter_code
_entity_poly.pdbx_strand_id
1 'polypeptide(L)'
;MAEDLPALNKDQIESAQYVIALFSDTDLVQRARKIARIGSKNLPDDMIGYFMETLPARFADFDEQTKGEYLALNAGLVAMNLVLALTDQGISSNIILGFDKTKTNTILDIDERFRPELLITVGYTDEKIEPSYRLPVDEIIEER
;
A
#
# COMPACT_ATOMS: atom_id res chain seq x y z
N MET A 1 -4.59 10.22 -15.44
CA MET A 1 -3.49 9.40 -14.89
C MET A 1 -2.72 8.62 -15.96
N ALA A 2 -3.32 8.29 -17.12
CA ALA A 2 -2.70 7.42 -18.12
C ALA A 2 -1.70 8.09 -19.08
N GLU A 3 -1.73 9.42 -19.23
CA GLU A 3 -0.93 10.15 -20.24
C GLU A 3 0.58 10.16 -19.96
N ASP A 4 0.98 10.08 -18.69
CA ASP A 4 2.39 10.18 -18.26
C ASP A 4 3.00 8.81 -17.88
N LEU A 5 2.34 7.70 -18.22
CA LEU A 5 2.80 6.37 -17.85
C LEU A 5 3.72 5.75 -18.91
N PRO A 6 4.68 4.90 -18.50
CA PRO A 6 5.32 3.97 -19.42
C PRO A 6 4.26 3.18 -20.19
N ALA A 7 4.45 2.99 -21.50
CA ALA A 7 3.45 2.42 -22.40
C ALA A 7 2.82 1.11 -21.86
N LEU A 8 3.63 0.21 -21.32
CA LEU A 8 3.16 -1.06 -20.73
C LEU A 8 2.22 -0.87 -19.52
N ASN A 9 2.43 0.14 -18.69
CA ASN A 9 1.55 0.41 -17.55
C ASN A 9 0.25 1.10 -17.98
N LYS A 10 0.32 1.90 -19.05
CA LYS A 10 -0.85 2.54 -19.64
C LYS A 10 -1.85 1.51 -20.15
N ASP A 11 -1.39 0.54 -20.94
CA ASP A 11 -2.27 -0.49 -21.52
C ASP A 11 -2.98 -1.32 -20.44
N GLN A 12 -2.27 -1.64 -19.36
CA GLN A 12 -2.85 -2.37 -18.22
C GLN A 12 -3.90 -1.56 -17.48
N ILE A 13 -3.72 -0.24 -17.34
CA ILE A 13 -4.69 0.63 -16.68
C ILE A 13 -5.93 0.85 -17.55
N GLU A 14 -5.76 1.03 -18.85
CA GLU A 14 -6.87 1.26 -19.78
C GLU A 14 -7.70 0.00 -20.04
N SER A 15 -7.08 -1.19 -19.99
CA SER A 15 -7.78 -2.47 -20.16
C SER A 15 -8.38 -3.05 -18.87
N ALA A 16 -7.95 -2.56 -17.70
CA ALA A 16 -8.47 -3.03 -16.42
C ALA A 16 -9.94 -2.63 -16.23
N GLN A 17 -10.73 -3.51 -15.61
CA GLN A 17 -12.10 -3.18 -15.22
C GLN A 17 -12.13 -2.18 -14.07
N TYR A 18 -11.17 -2.31 -13.16
CA TYR A 18 -10.98 -1.38 -12.05
C TYR A 18 -9.49 -1.12 -11.82
N VAL A 19 -9.18 0.08 -11.35
CA VAL A 19 -7.85 0.44 -10.85
C VAL A 19 -8.02 0.96 -9.43
N ILE A 20 -7.36 0.30 -8.49
CA ILE A 20 -7.32 0.71 -7.09
C ILE A 20 -6.06 1.56 -6.92
N ALA A 21 -6.23 2.83 -6.56
CA ALA A 21 -5.13 3.68 -6.12
C ALA A 21 -4.95 3.52 -4.60
N LEU A 22 -3.84 2.93 -4.19
CA LEU A 22 -3.50 2.73 -2.78
C LEU A 22 -2.70 3.93 -2.26
N PHE A 23 -3.19 4.51 -1.18
CA PHE A 23 -2.53 5.60 -0.48
C PHE A 23 -2.19 5.23 0.95
N SER A 24 -1.11 5.81 1.48
CA SER A 24 -0.77 5.77 2.88
C SER A 24 -1.12 7.10 3.57
N ASP A 25 -1.70 7.03 4.77
CA ASP A 25 -1.98 8.21 5.59
C ASP A 25 -0.71 8.63 6.35
N THR A 26 -0.17 9.81 6.03
CA THR A 26 1.09 10.30 6.62
C THR A 26 0.92 10.87 8.03
N ASP A 27 -0.30 11.14 8.48
CA ASP A 27 -0.58 11.61 9.83
C ASP A 27 -0.81 10.42 10.79
N LEU A 28 0.32 9.83 11.15
CA LEU A 28 0.42 8.65 12.01
C LEU A 28 -0.16 8.90 13.40
N VAL A 29 -0.02 10.12 13.92
CA VAL A 29 -0.52 10.52 15.25
C VAL A 29 -2.04 10.48 15.26
N GLN A 30 -2.68 11.13 14.29
CA GLN A 30 -4.14 11.11 14.20
C GLN A 30 -4.67 9.70 13.94
N ARG A 31 -3.94 8.89 13.16
CA ARG A 31 -4.27 7.48 12.94
C ARG A 31 -4.25 6.68 14.24
N ALA A 32 -3.20 6.82 15.07
CA ALA A 32 -3.12 6.14 16.36
C ALA A 32 -4.28 6.53 17.30
N ARG A 33 -4.56 7.83 17.40
CA ARG A 33 -5.71 8.34 18.17
C ARG A 33 -7.05 7.81 17.65
N LYS A 34 -7.21 7.70 16.32
CA LYS A 34 -8.41 7.12 15.71
C LYS A 34 -8.57 5.64 16.08
N ILE A 35 -7.48 4.87 16.09
CA ILE A 35 -7.50 3.46 16.53
C ILE A 35 -7.95 3.37 17.98
N ALA A 36 -7.35 4.14 18.89
CA ALA A 36 -7.76 4.17 20.30
C ALA A 36 -9.25 4.50 20.46
N ARG A 37 -9.74 5.53 19.74
CA ARG A 37 -11.15 5.94 19.81
C ARG A 37 -12.10 4.83 19.36
N ILE A 38 -11.83 4.20 18.22
CA ILE A 38 -12.66 3.12 17.68
C ILE A 38 -12.56 1.87 18.55
N GLY A 39 -11.35 1.56 19.02
CA GLY A 39 -11.05 0.40 19.86
C GLY A 39 -11.41 0.57 21.33
N SER A 40 -11.86 1.74 21.77
CA SER A 40 -12.12 2.07 23.20
C SER A 40 -13.00 1.08 23.96
N LYS A 41 -13.88 0.34 23.27
CA LYS A 41 -14.73 -0.70 23.89
C LYS A 41 -14.17 -2.12 23.83
N ASN A 42 -13.14 -2.34 23.01
CA ASN A 42 -12.61 -3.67 22.67
C ASN A 42 -11.13 -3.85 23.02
N LEU A 43 -10.42 -2.75 23.34
CA LEU A 43 -9.02 -2.76 23.72
C LEU A 43 -8.89 -2.56 25.24
N PRO A 44 -7.96 -3.28 25.88
CA PRO A 44 -7.55 -3.00 27.26
C PRO A 44 -7.02 -1.56 27.43
N ASP A 45 -7.13 -1.01 28.64
CA ASP A 45 -6.76 0.39 28.95
C ASP A 45 -5.28 0.70 28.67
N ASP A 46 -4.38 -0.26 28.92
CA ASP A 46 -2.94 -0.11 28.63
C ASP A 46 -2.69 0.01 27.12
N MET A 47 -3.41 -0.75 26.30
CA MET A 47 -3.37 -0.63 24.84
C MET A 47 -3.96 0.71 24.37
N ILE A 48 -5.01 1.21 25.01
CA ILE A 48 -5.53 2.56 24.74
C ILE A 48 -4.46 3.62 25.04
N GLY A 49 -3.80 3.54 26.20
CA GLY A 49 -2.68 4.41 26.56
C GLY A 49 -1.54 4.35 25.54
N TYR A 50 -1.18 3.15 25.09
CA TYR A 50 -0.15 2.95 24.06
C TYR A 50 -0.46 3.71 22.75
N PHE A 51 -1.70 3.65 22.26
CA PHE A 51 -2.10 4.37 21.04
C PHE A 51 -2.29 5.88 21.25
N MET A 52 -2.62 6.32 22.47
CA MET A 52 -2.89 7.73 22.77
C MET A 52 -1.65 8.52 23.16
N GLU A 53 -0.65 7.86 23.75
CA GLU A 53 0.52 8.51 24.35
C GLU A 53 1.84 8.00 23.75
N THR A 54 2.08 6.69 23.82
CA THR A 54 3.38 6.10 23.42
C THR A 54 3.64 6.22 21.93
N LEU A 55 2.68 5.81 21.08
CA LEU A 55 2.85 5.86 19.63
C LEU A 55 2.95 7.29 19.09
N PRO A 56 2.10 8.25 19.50
CA PRO A 56 2.26 9.64 19.07
C PRO A 56 3.64 10.24 19.37
N ALA A 57 4.19 9.99 20.57
CA ALA A 57 5.54 10.43 20.91
C ALA A 57 6.58 9.80 19.98
N ARG A 58 6.51 8.48 19.78
CA ARG A 58 7.41 7.77 18.85
C ARG A 58 7.32 8.28 17.41
N PHE A 59 6.12 8.58 16.91
CA PHE A 59 5.94 9.07 15.55
C PHE A 59 6.41 10.52 15.38
N ALA A 60 6.49 11.31 16.44
CA ALA A 60 7.04 12.66 16.39
C ALA A 60 8.57 12.64 16.10
N ASP A 61 9.25 11.56 16.47
CA ASP A 61 10.68 11.36 16.22
C ASP A 61 10.99 10.85 14.80
N PHE A 62 9.98 10.51 14.00
CA PHE A 62 10.19 10.04 12.63
C PHE A 62 10.53 11.20 11.70
N ASP A 63 11.67 11.12 11.03
CA ASP A 63 11.95 11.92 9.85
C ASP A 63 11.15 11.44 8.62
N GLU A 64 11.27 12.16 7.51
CA GLU A 64 10.52 11.84 6.28
C GLU A 64 10.91 10.48 5.71
N GLN A 65 12.20 10.12 5.75
CA GLN A 65 12.68 8.85 5.25
C GLN A 65 12.11 7.69 6.08
N THR A 66 12.26 7.73 7.40
CA THR A 66 11.78 6.68 8.31
C THR A 66 10.27 6.52 8.21
N LYS A 67 9.53 7.63 8.13
CA LYS A 67 8.08 7.61 7.90
C LYS A 67 7.74 6.98 6.56
N GLY A 68 8.47 7.33 5.51
CA GLY A 68 8.29 6.79 4.17
C GLY A 68 8.55 5.28 4.09
N GLU A 69 9.61 4.80 4.72
CA GLU A 69 9.96 3.37 4.82
C GLU A 69 8.90 2.60 5.63
N TYR A 70 8.51 3.15 6.77
CA TYR A 70 7.45 2.59 7.61
C TYR A 70 6.15 2.43 6.82
N LEU A 71 5.71 3.47 6.11
CA LEU A 71 4.48 3.43 5.32
C LEU A 71 4.58 2.50 4.11
N ALA A 72 5.73 2.45 3.43
CA ALA A 72 5.96 1.54 2.31
C ALA A 72 5.84 0.07 2.72
N LEU A 73 6.39 -0.32 3.88
CA LEU A 73 6.23 -1.67 4.43
C LEU A 73 4.75 -2.00 4.68
N ASN A 74 4.01 -1.08 5.33
CA ASN A 74 2.59 -1.26 5.61
C ASN A 74 1.76 -1.40 4.32
N ALA A 75 2.06 -0.57 3.31
CA ALA A 75 1.39 -0.62 2.01
C ALA A 75 1.66 -1.95 1.29
N GLY A 76 2.90 -2.44 1.31
CA GLY A 76 3.27 -3.73 0.73
C GLY A 76 2.51 -4.91 1.36
N LEU A 77 2.37 -4.93 2.68
CA LEU A 77 1.63 -5.98 3.39
C LEU A 77 0.15 -6.02 2.98
N VAL A 78 -0.51 -4.85 2.94
CA VAL A 78 -1.93 -4.76 2.54
C VAL A 78 -2.10 -5.11 1.06
N ALA A 79 -1.21 -4.61 0.18
CA ALA A 79 -1.26 -4.89 -1.25
C ALA A 79 -1.12 -6.39 -1.53
N MET A 80 -0.18 -7.08 -0.88
CA MET A 80 0.00 -8.52 -1.06
C MET A 80 -1.23 -9.30 -0.58
N ASN A 81 -1.80 -8.95 0.58
CA ASN A 81 -3.02 -9.58 1.08
C ASN A 81 -4.20 -9.40 0.10
N LEU A 82 -4.35 -8.21 -0.47
CA LEU A 82 -5.37 -7.92 -1.47
C LEU A 82 -5.18 -8.75 -2.73
N VAL A 83 -3.97 -8.81 -3.28
CA VAL A 83 -3.67 -9.60 -4.49
C VAL A 83 -3.94 -11.08 -4.27
N LEU A 84 -3.58 -11.63 -3.11
CA LEU A 84 -3.88 -13.02 -2.77
C LEU A 84 -5.39 -13.27 -2.66
N ALA A 85 -6.13 -12.35 -2.04
CA ALA A 85 -7.59 -12.45 -1.94
C ALA A 85 -8.28 -12.36 -3.31
N LEU A 86 -7.83 -11.47 -4.19
CA LEU A 86 -8.33 -11.39 -5.58
C LEU A 86 -8.04 -12.70 -6.33
N THR A 87 -6.82 -13.21 -6.19
CA THR A 87 -6.39 -14.48 -6.81
C THR A 87 -7.26 -15.65 -6.36
N ASP A 88 -7.56 -15.76 -5.06
CA ASP A 88 -8.43 -16.79 -4.49
C ASP A 88 -9.85 -16.76 -5.09
N GLN A 89 -10.33 -15.56 -5.45
CA GLN A 89 -11.61 -15.35 -6.11
C GLN A 89 -11.56 -15.52 -7.65
N GLY A 90 -10.41 -15.92 -8.21
CA GLY A 90 -10.22 -16.07 -9.66
C GLY A 90 -10.13 -14.72 -10.40
N ILE A 91 -9.88 -13.63 -9.67
CA ILE A 91 -9.73 -12.29 -10.23
C ILE A 91 -8.24 -12.01 -10.45
N SER A 92 -7.90 -11.56 -11.66
CA SER A 92 -6.54 -11.19 -12.01
C SER A 92 -6.21 -9.77 -11.58
N SER A 93 -4.95 -9.53 -11.23
CA SER A 93 -4.47 -8.22 -10.84
C SER A 93 -3.00 -8.02 -11.17
N ASN A 94 -2.57 -6.76 -11.30
CA ASN A 94 -1.16 -6.40 -11.32
C ASN A 94 -0.89 -5.20 -10.40
N ILE A 95 0.26 -5.20 -9.74
CA ILE A 95 0.73 -4.11 -8.89
C ILE A 95 1.66 -3.21 -9.72
N ILE A 96 1.33 -1.94 -9.83
CA ILE A 96 2.06 -0.93 -10.58
C ILE A 96 2.68 0.08 -9.61
N LEU A 97 4.01 0.12 -9.58
CA LEU A 97 4.79 1.14 -8.86
C LEU A 97 5.16 2.34 -9.76
N GLY A 98 5.31 2.10 -11.07
CA GLY A 98 5.78 3.10 -12.04
C GLY A 98 4.69 4.03 -12.54
N PHE A 99 4.37 5.06 -11.74
CA PHE A 99 3.45 6.16 -12.10
C PHE A 99 3.91 7.49 -11.49
N ASP A 100 3.39 8.62 -11.99
CA ASP A 100 3.73 9.95 -11.48
C ASP A 100 3.00 10.25 -10.15
N LYS A 101 3.69 9.93 -9.06
CA LYS A 101 3.23 10.20 -7.70
C LYS A 101 3.04 11.69 -7.40
N THR A 102 3.75 12.59 -8.09
CA THR A 102 3.69 14.04 -7.82
C THR A 102 2.41 14.70 -8.31
N LYS A 103 1.72 14.07 -9.27
CA LYS A 103 0.46 14.58 -9.84
C LYS A 103 -0.77 13.81 -9.37
N THR A 104 -0.59 12.64 -8.77
CA THR A 104 -1.68 11.69 -8.50
C THR A 104 -2.75 12.30 -7.58
N ASN A 105 -2.35 12.97 -6.51
CA ASN A 105 -3.24 13.64 -5.57
C ASN A 105 -4.12 14.68 -6.26
N THR A 106 -3.51 15.59 -7.03
CA THR A 106 -4.21 16.62 -7.80
C THR A 106 -5.21 16.02 -8.79
N ILE A 107 -4.82 14.96 -9.51
CA ILE A 107 -5.69 14.33 -10.52
C ILE A 107 -6.90 13.67 -9.87
N LEU A 108 -6.73 13.06 -8.70
CA LEU A 108 -7.77 12.31 -8.00
C LEU A 108 -8.52 13.15 -6.94
N ASP A 109 -8.19 14.43 -6.80
CA ASP A 109 -8.73 15.32 -5.77
C ASP A 109 -8.56 14.75 -4.34
N ILE A 110 -7.35 14.26 -4.05
CA ILE A 110 -6.97 13.66 -2.77
C ILE A 110 -6.06 14.61 -2.00
N ASP A 111 -6.35 14.80 -0.71
CA ASP A 111 -5.54 15.60 0.21
C ASP A 111 -4.07 15.15 0.22
N GLU A 112 -3.12 16.10 0.16
CA GLU A 112 -1.66 15.88 0.18
C GLU A 112 -1.17 15.07 1.39
N ARG A 113 -1.96 15.02 2.47
CA ARG A 113 -1.75 14.12 3.62
C ARG A 113 -1.62 12.65 3.18
N PHE A 114 -2.30 12.24 2.13
CA PHE A 114 -2.29 10.87 1.65
C PHE A 114 -1.22 10.70 0.58
N ARG A 115 -0.19 9.91 0.88
CA ARG A 115 0.90 9.64 -0.04
C ARG A 115 0.51 8.50 -0.98
N PRO A 116 0.62 8.66 -2.32
CA PRO A 116 0.31 7.60 -3.27
C PRO A 116 1.40 6.52 -3.24
N GLU A 117 0.99 5.27 -3.05
CA GLU A 117 1.92 4.15 -2.89
C GLU A 117 1.96 3.26 -4.14
N LEU A 118 0.81 2.74 -4.56
CA LEU A 118 0.68 1.76 -5.64
C LEU A 118 -0.60 2.02 -6.44
N LEU A 119 -0.59 1.65 -7.71
CA LEU A 119 -1.83 1.38 -8.46
C LEU A 119 -1.98 -0.13 -8.59
N ILE A 120 -3.19 -0.65 -8.44
CA ILE A 120 -3.48 -2.09 -8.57
C ILE A 120 -4.58 -2.24 -9.60
N THR A 121 -4.24 -2.81 -10.76
CA THR A 121 -5.24 -3.15 -11.78
C THR A 121 -5.98 -4.41 -11.34
N VAL A 122 -7.28 -4.46 -11.62
CA VAL A 122 -8.15 -5.58 -11.24
C VAL A 122 -9.10 -5.88 -12.40
N GLY A 123 -9.22 -7.16 -12.75
CA GLY A 123 -10.13 -7.61 -13.79
C GLY A 123 -10.03 -9.11 -14.05
N TYR A 124 -10.67 -9.56 -15.13
CA TYR A 124 -10.55 -10.93 -15.62
C TYR A 124 -9.70 -10.94 -16.88
N THR A 125 -8.90 -11.99 -17.06
CA THR A 125 -8.15 -12.24 -18.29
C THR A 125 -8.13 -13.73 -18.59
N ASP A 126 -8.17 -14.06 -19.88
CA ASP A 126 -7.92 -15.42 -20.38
C ASP A 126 -6.43 -15.66 -20.66
N GLU A 127 -5.60 -14.62 -20.52
CA GLU A 127 -4.16 -14.71 -20.72
C GLU A 127 -3.52 -15.56 -19.62
N LYS A 128 -2.81 -16.60 -20.05
CA LYS A 128 -1.96 -17.42 -19.18
C LYS A 128 -0.56 -16.85 -19.23
N ILE A 129 -0.17 -16.13 -18.19
CA ILE A 129 1.16 -15.55 -18.07
C ILE A 129 2.14 -16.67 -17.67
N GLU A 130 3.23 -16.80 -18.41
CA GLU A 130 4.32 -17.72 -18.05
C GLU A 130 4.93 -17.31 -16.69
N PRO A 131 5.10 -18.25 -15.74
CA PRO A 131 5.72 -17.94 -14.46
C PRO A 131 7.12 -17.35 -14.64
N SER A 132 7.41 -16.28 -13.90
CA SER A 132 8.76 -15.72 -13.85
C SER A 132 9.67 -16.55 -12.95
N TYR A 133 10.97 -16.55 -13.25
CA TYR A 133 11.98 -17.25 -12.45
C TYR A 133 12.16 -16.59 -11.07
N ARG A 134 12.58 -17.37 -10.06
CA ARG A 134 12.96 -16.90 -8.73
C ARG A 134 14.38 -17.37 -8.42
N LEU A 135 15.14 -16.54 -7.71
CA LEU A 135 16.46 -16.93 -7.23
C LEU A 135 16.35 -18.19 -6.35
N PRO A 136 17.34 -19.10 -6.40
CA PRO A 136 17.43 -20.23 -5.47
C PRO A 136 17.41 -19.77 -4.01
N VAL A 137 16.84 -20.59 -3.13
CA VAL A 137 16.63 -20.22 -1.71
C VAL A 137 17.96 -20.01 -0.95
N ASP A 138 18.98 -20.77 -1.33
CA ASP A 138 20.35 -20.73 -0.82
C ASP A 138 21.10 -19.45 -1.22
N GLU A 139 20.61 -18.69 -2.21
CA GLU A 139 21.16 -17.38 -2.57
C GLU A 139 20.54 -16.23 -1.78
N ILE A 140 19.41 -16.46 -1.09
CA ILE A 140 18.64 -15.40 -0.40
C ILE A 140 18.53 -15.59 1.11
N ILE A 141 19.05 -16.70 1.67
CA ILE A 141 19.07 -16.98 3.11
C ILE A 141 20.51 -17.28 3.54
N GLU A 142 20.93 -16.64 4.63
CA GLU A 142 22.18 -16.96 5.34
C GLU A 142 21.84 -17.60 6.69
N GLU A 143 22.35 -18.81 6.95
CA GLU A 143 22.24 -19.47 8.26
C GLU A 143 23.39 -19.03 9.17
N ARG A 144 23.07 -18.45 10.33
CA ARG A 144 24.04 -17.99 11.35
C ARG A 144 23.73 -18.54 12.73
#